data_AF-A0A6G9H383-F1
#
_entry.id   AF-A0A6G9H383-F1
#
_cell.length_a   1.000
_cell.length_b   1.000
_cell.length_c   1.000
_cell.angle_alpha   90.00
_cell.angle_beta   90.00
_cell.angle_gamma   90.00
#
_symmetry.space_group_name_H-M   'P 1'
#
loop_
_entity.id
_entity.type
_entity.pdbx_description
1 polymer ?
#
loop_
_entity_poly.entity_id
_entity_poly.type
_entity_poly.pdbx_seq_one_letter_code
_entity_poly.pdbx_strand_id
1 'polypeptide(L)'
;MDPVWSDLLVDAERLTSLYAELPPLEGLLLRSVHLSPYGPGLTLRVELPRYPDRVPVAWAEDGSDRLEVQIHFRGAGYALDFAAAGALQVSHLNAYRSGTGNPYSVRRHFESRVDQRLYETLPPVTGRPFYDRP
;
A
#
# COMPACT_ATOMS: atom_id res chain seq x y z
N MET A 1 8.53 22.67 -2.01
CA MET A 1 7.97 22.02 -3.21
C MET A 1 7.84 20.58 -2.82
N ASP A 2 6.62 20.05 -2.73
CA ASP A 2 6.43 18.65 -2.37
C ASP A 2 7.05 17.77 -3.48
N PRO A 3 7.76 16.69 -3.12
CA PRO A 3 8.37 15.82 -4.12
C PRO A 3 7.29 15.28 -5.06
N VAL A 4 7.59 15.24 -6.35
CA VAL A 4 6.71 14.58 -7.31
C VAL A 4 6.69 13.11 -6.92
N TRP A 5 5.50 12.50 -6.78
CA TRP A 5 5.37 11.14 -6.24
C TRP A 5 6.21 10.10 -7.00
N SER A 6 6.50 10.34 -8.28
CA SER A 6 7.39 9.53 -9.12
C SER A 6 8.81 9.42 -8.55
N ASP A 7 9.29 10.45 -7.86
CA ASP A 7 10.61 10.49 -7.24
C ASP A 7 10.70 9.57 -6.02
N LEU A 8 9.55 9.22 -5.44
CA LEU A 8 9.45 8.30 -4.31
C LEU A 8 9.37 6.84 -4.75
N LEU A 9 9.23 6.57 -6.05
CA LEU A 9 9.14 5.21 -6.57
C LEU A 9 10.49 4.49 -6.47
N VAL A 10 10.45 3.25 -6.01
CA VAL A 10 11.64 2.38 -6.02
C VAL A 10 12.04 2.01 -7.45
N ASP A 11 11.06 1.77 -8.32
CA ASP A 11 11.25 1.28 -9.70
C ASP A 11 10.55 2.19 -10.72
N ALA A 12 10.83 3.49 -10.67
CA ALA A 12 10.18 4.49 -11.54
C ALA A 12 10.29 4.15 -13.03
N GLU A 13 11.45 3.66 -13.47
CA GLU A 13 11.76 3.39 -14.88
C GLU A 13 10.77 2.43 -15.55
N ARG A 14 10.33 1.41 -14.82
CA ARG A 14 9.34 0.45 -15.34
C ARG A 14 8.05 1.15 -15.70
N LEU A 15 7.57 2.03 -14.82
CA LEU A 15 6.32 2.75 -15.03
C LEU A 15 6.49 3.86 -16.09
N THR A 16 7.58 4.62 -16.05
CA THR A 16 7.83 5.69 -17.04
C THR A 16 8.12 5.15 -18.44
N SER A 17 8.55 3.89 -18.58
CA SER A 17 8.67 3.26 -19.90
C SER A 17 7.32 3.03 -20.59
N LEU A 18 6.25 2.84 -19.81
CA LEU A 18 4.91 2.51 -20.28
C LEU A 18 4.06 3.76 -20.59
N TYR A 19 4.37 4.89 -19.94
CA TYR A 19 3.59 6.12 -20.03
C TYR A 19 4.43 7.26 -20.60
N ALA A 20 3.90 7.99 -21.58
CA ALA A 20 4.52 9.23 -22.03
C ALA A 20 4.48 10.31 -20.95
N GLU A 21 3.38 10.34 -20.20
CA GLU A 21 3.16 11.15 -19.00
C GLU A 21 2.48 10.28 -17.94
N LEU A 22 3.06 10.23 -16.73
CA LEU A 22 2.52 9.43 -15.64
C LEU A 22 1.16 9.98 -15.19
N PRO A 23 0.12 9.13 -15.08
CA PRO A 23 -1.16 9.57 -14.57
C PRO A 23 -1.03 10.01 -13.10
N PRO A 24 -1.82 11.00 -12.64
CA PRO A 24 -1.85 11.36 -11.23
C PRO A 24 -2.32 10.16 -10.40
N LEU A 25 -1.87 10.07 -9.14
CA LEU A 25 -2.34 9.06 -8.19
C LEU A 25 -3.68 9.46 -7.55
N GLU A 26 -4.63 9.90 -8.38
CA GLU A 26 -5.95 10.37 -7.98
C GLU A 26 -7.03 9.52 -8.66
N GLY A 27 -8.10 9.19 -7.94
CA GLY A 27 -9.21 8.40 -8.48
C GLY A 27 -8.86 6.94 -8.83
N LEU A 28 -7.77 6.40 -8.24
CA LEU A 28 -7.33 5.02 -8.45
C LEU A 28 -8.25 4.01 -7.78
N LEU A 29 -8.43 2.85 -8.41
CA LEU A 29 -9.04 1.70 -7.70
C LEU A 29 -7.99 1.04 -6.82
N LEU A 30 -8.08 1.32 -5.52
CA LEU A 30 -7.20 0.75 -4.51
C LEU A 30 -7.58 -0.72 -4.22
N ARG A 31 -6.66 -1.64 -4.46
CA ARG A 31 -6.83 -3.08 -4.18
C ARG A 31 -6.19 -3.49 -2.85
N SER A 32 -5.01 -2.96 -2.56
CA SER A 32 -4.35 -3.18 -1.27
C SER A 32 -3.36 -2.07 -0.93
N VAL A 33 -3.17 -1.86 0.38
CA VAL A 33 -2.15 -0.99 0.97
C VAL A 33 -1.33 -1.84 1.93
N HIS A 34 0.00 -1.78 1.80
CA HIS A 34 0.90 -2.43 2.73
C HIS A 34 2.00 -1.46 3.17
N LEU A 35 2.06 -1.20 4.48
CA LEU A 35 3.11 -0.42 5.11
C LEU A 35 4.16 -1.38 5.68
N SER A 36 5.42 -1.18 5.30
CA SER A 36 6.52 -2.01 5.77
C SER A 36 6.77 -1.80 7.28
N PRO A 37 6.89 -2.87 8.08
CA PRO A 37 7.26 -2.74 9.49
C PRO A 37 8.77 -2.46 9.68
N TYR A 38 9.58 -2.62 8.64
CA TYR A 38 11.05 -2.53 8.70
C TYR A 38 11.60 -1.18 8.26
N GLY A 39 10.76 -0.25 7.82
CA GLY A 39 11.22 1.05 7.36
C GLY A 39 10.13 1.86 6.66
N PRO A 40 10.51 2.98 6.05
CA PRO A 40 9.60 3.92 5.40
C PRO A 40 9.15 3.41 4.01
N GLY A 41 8.72 2.16 3.92
CA GLY A 41 8.28 1.51 2.68
C GLY A 41 6.76 1.42 2.61
N LEU A 42 6.19 1.77 1.47
CA LEU A 42 4.77 1.63 1.18
C LEU A 42 4.62 0.86 -0.14
N THR A 43 3.78 -0.16 -0.14
CA THR A 43 3.37 -0.88 -1.34
C THR A 43 1.89 -0.66 -1.57
N LEU A 44 1.54 -0.19 -2.78
CA LEU A 44 0.17 -0.03 -3.23
C LEU A 44 -0.11 -0.99 -4.38
N ARG A 45 -1.23 -1.72 -4.31
CA ARG A 45 -1.78 -2.42 -5.47
C ARG A 45 -2.99 -1.63 -5.96
N VAL A 46 -2.92 -1.13 -7.18
CA VAL A 46 -3.91 -0.21 -7.75
C VAL A 46 -4.20 -0.54 -9.20
N GLU A 47 -5.42 -0.25 -9.65
CA GLU A 47 -5.74 -0.12 -11.06
C GLU A 47 -5.48 1.34 -11.47
N LEU A 48 -4.65 1.54 -12.49
CA LEU A 48 -4.37 2.88 -13.00
C LEU A 48 -5.58 3.42 -13.76
N PRO A 49 -5.82 4.75 -13.74
CA PRO A 49 -7.02 5.34 -14.29
C PRO A 49 -6.98 5.39 -15.82
N ARG A 50 -5.78 5.17 -16.39
CA ARG A 50 -5.48 5.28 -17.81
C ARG A 50 -4.62 4.11 -18.23
N TYR A 51 -5.00 3.45 -19.32
CA TYR A 51 -4.17 2.41 -19.93
C TYR A 51 -2.85 3.02 -20.49
N PRO A 52 -1.72 2.28 -20.51
CA PRO A 52 -0.45 2.79 -21.00
C PRO A 52 -0.48 3.32 -22.44
N ASP A 53 0.34 4.34 -22.72
CA ASP A 53 0.57 4.82 -24.09
C ASP A 53 1.46 3.86 -24.89
N ARG A 54 2.43 3.25 -24.19
CA ARG A 54 3.48 2.42 -24.77
C ARG A 54 3.32 1.00 -24.28
N VAL A 55 2.26 0.36 -24.77
CA VAL A 55 1.88 -0.99 -24.42
C VAL A 55 2.88 -1.97 -25.04
N PRO A 56 3.50 -2.89 -24.26
CA PRO A 56 4.30 -3.96 -24.80
C PRO A 56 3.49 -4.82 -25.78
N VAL A 57 4.12 -5.29 -26.87
CA VAL A 57 3.41 -6.05 -27.92
C VAL A 57 2.68 -7.28 -27.36
N ALA A 58 3.29 -7.94 -26.36
CA ALA A 58 2.72 -9.11 -25.71
C ALA A 58 1.40 -8.82 -24.97
N TRP A 59 1.12 -7.57 -24.60
CA TRP A 59 -0.14 -7.19 -23.93
C TRP A 59 -1.21 -6.72 -24.92
N ALA A 60 -0.78 -6.19 -26.07
CA ALA A 60 -1.70 -5.69 -27.10
C ALA A 60 -2.54 -6.82 -27.71
N GLU A 61 -2.01 -8.05 -27.74
CA GLU A 61 -2.70 -9.23 -28.26
C GLU A 61 -3.84 -9.73 -27.34
N ASP A 62 -3.80 -9.38 -26.05
CA ASP A 62 -4.76 -9.84 -25.05
C ASP A 62 -6.04 -8.99 -24.98
N GLY A 63 -6.10 -7.85 -25.69
CA GLY A 63 -7.27 -6.97 -25.73
C GLY A 63 -7.61 -6.29 -24.40
N SER A 64 -6.67 -6.24 -23.45
CA SER A 64 -6.89 -5.61 -22.14
C SER A 64 -6.94 -4.09 -22.24
N ASP A 65 -7.89 -3.47 -21.54
CA ASP A 65 -8.05 -2.00 -21.46
C ASP A 65 -7.71 -1.44 -20.07
N ARG A 66 -7.32 -2.32 -19.14
CA ARG A 66 -7.00 -1.99 -17.74
C ARG A 66 -5.61 -2.47 -17.36
N LEU A 67 -4.92 -1.66 -16.58
CA LEU A 67 -3.62 -2.00 -16.01
C LEU A 67 -3.69 -1.95 -14.49
N GLU A 68 -3.57 -3.13 -13.88
CA GLU A 68 -3.31 -3.26 -12.45
C GLU A 68 -1.81 -3.33 -12.21
N VAL A 69 -1.31 -2.54 -11.26
CA VAL A 69 0.10 -2.47 -10.90
C VAL A 69 0.31 -2.57 -9.40
N GLN A 70 1.46 -3.10 -9.02
CA GLN A 70 2.00 -2.99 -7.68
C GLN A 70 3.11 -1.96 -7.68
N ILE A 71 2.90 -0.86 -6.95
CA ILE A 71 3.81 0.28 -6.89
C ILE A 71 4.48 0.30 -5.52
N HIS A 72 5.81 0.45 -5.51
CA HIS A 72 6.63 0.53 -4.30
C HIS A 72 7.15 1.94 -4.12
N PHE A 73 6.91 2.50 -2.95
CA PHE A 73 7.38 3.81 -2.53
C PHE A 73 8.41 3.69 -1.41
N ARG A 74 9.39 4.59 -1.42
CA ARG A 74 10.37 4.78 -0.34
C ARG A 74 10.46 6.26 0.03
N GLY A 75 10.15 6.58 1.29
CA GLY A 75 10.04 7.95 1.77
C GLY A 75 9.32 8.03 3.11
N ALA A 76 9.55 9.09 3.87
CA ALA A 76 8.89 9.28 5.16
C ALA A 76 7.61 10.12 5.00
N GLY A 77 6.57 9.79 5.79
CA GLY A 77 5.35 10.60 5.87
C GLY A 77 4.39 10.42 4.70
N TYR A 78 3.79 9.23 4.58
CA TYR A 78 2.73 8.97 3.61
C TYR A 78 1.36 9.43 4.14
N ALA A 79 0.59 10.12 3.31
CA ALA A 79 -0.83 10.36 3.52
C ALA A 79 -1.61 9.63 2.43
N LEU A 80 -2.67 8.92 2.81
CA LEU A 80 -3.54 8.20 1.89
C LEU A 80 -4.99 8.50 2.23
N ASP A 81 -5.71 9.02 1.24
CA ASP A 81 -7.14 9.26 1.31
C ASP A 81 -7.84 8.33 0.30
N PHE A 82 -8.84 7.58 0.77
CA PHE A 82 -9.61 6.70 -0.09
C PHE A 82 -11.09 6.73 0.31
N ALA A 83 -11.95 6.70 -0.71
CA ALA A 83 -13.37 6.49 -0.53
C ALA A 83 -13.66 4.99 -0.68
N ALA A 84 -14.19 4.36 0.37
CA ALA A 84 -14.69 3.00 0.30
C ALA A 84 -16.18 3.01 -0.07
N ALA A 85 -16.61 2.07 -0.92
CA ALA A 85 -18.04 1.81 -1.10
C ALA A 85 -18.65 1.37 0.25
N GLY A 86 -19.88 1.77 0.56
CA GLY A 86 -20.52 1.50 1.86
C GLY A 86 -20.70 0.01 2.22
N ALA A 87 -20.41 -0.90 1.28
CA ALA A 87 -20.44 -2.35 1.48
C ALA A 87 -19.03 -3.00 1.52
N LEU A 88 -17.95 -2.21 1.47
CA LEU A 88 -16.59 -2.74 1.51
C LEU A 88 -16.28 -3.23 2.94
N GLN A 89 -16.18 -4.55 3.11
CA GLN A 89 -15.72 -5.14 4.36
C GLN A 89 -14.21 -4.91 4.49
N VAL A 90 -13.84 -3.89 5.26
CA VAL A 90 -12.44 -3.67 5.69
C VAL A 90 -12.11 -4.77 6.70
N SER A 91 -11.43 -5.83 6.25
CA SER A 91 -11.21 -7.02 7.08
C SER A 91 -10.17 -6.78 8.19
N HIS A 92 -9.10 -6.04 7.91
CA HIS A 92 -8.07 -5.73 8.91
C HIS A 92 -7.43 -4.36 8.68
N LEU A 93 -7.94 -3.33 9.37
CA LEU A 93 -7.24 -2.05 9.49
C LEU A 93 -6.47 -2.05 10.81
N ASN A 94 -5.21 -2.47 10.77
CA ASN A 94 -4.31 -2.38 11.91
C ASN A 94 -3.55 -1.04 11.84
N ALA A 95 -4.06 -0.04 12.56
CA ALA A 95 -3.36 1.21 12.80
C ALA A 95 -2.74 1.20 14.21
N TYR A 96 -1.47 1.59 14.31
CA TYR A 96 -0.81 1.80 15.59
C TYR A 96 0.07 3.05 15.54
N ARG A 97 0.14 3.76 16.67
CA ARG A 97 1.05 4.91 16.84
C ARG A 97 2.40 4.41 17.37
N SER A 98 3.49 4.71 16.66
CA SER A 98 4.85 4.36 17.11
C SER A 98 5.69 5.60 17.43
N GLY A 99 6.29 5.63 18.63
CA GLY A 99 7.48 6.44 18.89
C GLY A 99 8.73 5.83 18.26
N THR A 100 9.85 6.57 18.23
CA THR A 100 11.14 6.11 17.71
C THR A 100 11.64 4.89 18.49
N GLY A 101 11.63 3.70 17.87
CA GLY A 101 12.14 2.46 18.46
C GLY A 101 11.63 1.19 17.74
N ASN A 102 12.29 0.05 18.01
CA ASN A 102 12.00 -1.23 17.34
C ASN A 102 10.54 -1.68 17.60
N PRO A 103 9.78 -2.02 16.53
CA PRO A 103 8.37 -2.37 16.62
C PRO A 103 8.03 -3.59 17.49
N TYR A 104 8.98 -4.49 17.65
CA TYR A 104 8.80 -5.72 18.43
C TYR A 104 9.19 -5.56 19.90
N SER A 105 9.81 -4.44 20.29
CA SER A 105 10.32 -4.24 21.65
C SER A 105 9.77 -2.99 22.35
N VAL A 106 9.06 -2.11 21.64
CA VAL A 106 8.50 -0.87 22.21
C VAL A 106 6.99 -0.98 22.31
N ARG A 107 6.44 -0.51 23.43
CA ARG A 107 5.00 -0.50 23.70
C ARG A 107 4.23 0.18 22.56
N ARG A 108 3.15 -0.46 22.11
CA ARG A 108 2.29 0.01 21.02
C ARG A 108 0.93 0.41 21.58
N HIS A 109 0.41 1.53 21.06
CA HIS A 109 -0.99 1.90 21.25
C HIS A 109 -1.74 1.42 20.01
N PHE A 110 -2.51 0.34 20.21
CA PHE A 110 -3.40 -0.22 19.19
C PHE A 110 -4.72 0.54 19.21
N GLU A 111 -5.32 0.83 18.05
CA GLU A 111 -6.64 1.49 17.98
C GLU A 111 -7.79 0.53 18.34
N SER A 112 -7.64 -0.75 18.01
CA SER A 112 -8.61 -1.81 18.32
C SER A 112 -8.58 -2.16 19.81
N ARG A 113 -9.76 -2.14 20.47
CA ARG A 113 -9.91 -2.54 21.87
C ARG A 113 -9.55 -4.01 22.12
N VAL A 114 -9.67 -4.87 21.11
CA VAL A 114 -9.27 -6.27 21.19
C VAL A 114 -7.75 -6.37 21.21
N ASP A 115 -7.07 -5.63 20.34
CA ASP A 115 -5.62 -5.65 20.24
C ASP A 115 -4.95 -4.96 21.43
N GLN A 116 -5.55 -3.91 21.98
CA GLN A 116 -5.10 -3.29 23.24
C GLN A 116 -5.09 -4.28 24.42
N ARG A 117 -5.96 -5.30 24.41
CA ARG A 117 -6.02 -6.31 25.47
C ARG A 117 -5.05 -7.47 25.22
N LEU A 118 -4.84 -7.81 23.95
CA LEU A 118 -4.04 -8.98 23.58
C LEU A 118 -2.55 -8.66 23.46
N TYR A 119 -2.19 -7.42 23.14
CA TYR A 119 -0.83 -7.06 22.78
C TYR A 119 -0.39 -5.75 23.42
N GLU A 120 0.80 -5.78 24.00
CA GLU A 120 1.51 -4.57 24.44
C GLU A 120 2.56 -4.11 23.41
N THR A 121 3.04 -5.02 22.55
CA THR A 121 4.00 -4.77 21.46
C THR A 121 3.50 -5.39 20.16
N LEU A 122 4.04 -5.00 19.00
CA LEU A 122 3.58 -5.57 17.73
C LEU A 122 3.87 -7.08 17.72
N PRO A 123 2.87 -7.96 17.55
CA PRO A 123 3.13 -9.38 17.47
C PRO A 123 3.96 -9.68 16.21
N PRO A 124 4.90 -10.65 16.28
CA PRO A 124 5.65 -11.06 15.11
C PRO A 124 4.71 -11.57 14.01
N VAL A 125 5.01 -11.25 12.75
CA VAL A 125 4.23 -11.69 11.56
C VAL A 125 4.26 -13.21 11.35
N THR A 126 5.11 -13.93 12.08
CA THR A 126 5.14 -15.40 12.16
C THR A 126 4.20 -15.98 13.23
N GLY A 127 3.53 -15.12 14.00
CA GLY A 127 2.40 -15.51 14.84
C GLY A 127 1.24 -15.96 13.95
N ARG A 128 0.52 -16.99 14.39
CA ARG A 128 -0.61 -17.56 13.64
C ARG A 128 -1.57 -16.46 13.15
N PRO A 129 -2.09 -16.58 11.91
CA PRO A 129 -3.03 -15.61 11.37
C PRO A 129 -4.27 -15.47 12.25
N PHE A 130 -4.78 -14.24 12.26
CA PHE A 130 -5.66 -13.60 13.25
C PHE A 130 -7.07 -14.22 13.41
N TYR A 131 -7.36 -15.41 12.86
CA TYR A 131 -8.70 -16.01 12.96
C TYR A 131 -8.75 -17.51 13.27
N ASP A 132 -7.64 -18.16 13.56
CA ASP A 132 -7.71 -19.54 14.05
C ASP A 132 -8.00 -19.53 15.56
N ARG A 133 -9.30 -19.50 15.90
CA ARG A 133 -9.76 -20.01 17.19
C ARG A 133 -9.70 -21.55 17.18
N PRO A 134 -9.46 -22.17 18.35
CA PRO A 134 -9.01 -23.56 18.50
C PRO A 134 -9.97 -24.61 17.95
#